data_AF-A0A9J6DD41-F1
#
_entry.id   AF-A0A9J6DD41-F1
#
_cell.length_a   1.000
_cell.length_b   1.000
_cell.length_c   1.000
_cell.angle_alpha   90.00
_cell.angle_beta   90.00
_cell.angle_gamma   90.00
#
_symmetry.space_group_name_H-M   'P 1'
#
loop_
_entity.id
_entity.type
_entity.pdbx_description
1 polymer ?
#
loop_
_entity_poly.entity_id
_entity_poly.type
_entity_poly.pdbx_seq_one_letter_code
_entity_poly.pdbx_strand_id
1 'polypeptide(L)'
;MGDRTEEKARIASLTACLLALESEADAAKAAKERIKQQLLFSNSLLCTLELSEKACDRSIWAFRRNERWFEGTVPHLGEQNFKQSFRVYPSTFRFIVESLRSELERQCTSMRETITPEKRVGIALYKLDHLNDGQTHDCHAFLACAKWRGA
;
A
#
# COMPACT_ATOMS: atom_id res chain seq x y z
N MET A 1 75.93 -0.75 31.06
CA MET A 1 75.10 0.07 30.14
C MET A 1 74.35 -0.76 29.08
N GLY A 2 74.75 -2.02 28.78
CA GLY A 2 74.16 -2.86 27.73
C GLY A 2 72.88 -3.64 28.07
N ASP A 3 72.53 -3.78 29.35
CA ASP A 3 71.34 -4.54 29.79
C ASP A 3 70.02 -3.84 29.41
N ARG A 4 69.96 -2.51 29.61
CA ARG A 4 68.81 -1.67 29.22
C ARG A 4 68.58 -1.58 27.70
N THR A 5 69.60 -1.81 26.89
CA THR A 5 69.45 -1.81 25.43
C THR A 5 68.87 -3.13 24.92
N GLU A 6 69.22 -4.24 25.56
CA GLU A 6 68.68 -5.56 25.24
C GLU A 6 67.23 -5.69 25.71
N GLU A 7 66.92 -5.18 26.91
CA GLU A 7 65.55 -5.09 27.41
C GLU A 7 64.65 -4.24 26.49
N LYS A 8 65.15 -3.09 26.03
CA LYS A 8 64.44 -2.25 25.03
C LYS A 8 64.21 -2.98 23.71
N ALA A 9 65.18 -3.77 23.25
CA ALA A 9 65.04 -4.57 22.02
C ALA A 9 64.00 -5.68 22.18
N ARG A 10 63.97 -6.35 23.35
CA ARG A 10 62.95 -7.37 23.67
C ARG A 10 61.55 -6.77 23.75
N ILE A 11 61.41 -5.62 24.42
CA ILE A 11 60.13 -4.89 24.48
C ILE A 11 59.67 -4.50 23.07
N ALA A 12 60.57 -3.95 22.23
CA ALA A 12 60.24 -3.61 20.86
C ALA A 12 59.78 -4.84 20.03
N SER A 13 60.44 -5.98 20.20
CA SER A 13 60.04 -7.24 19.55
C SER A 13 58.68 -7.75 20.03
N LEU A 14 58.39 -7.68 21.33
CA LEU A 14 57.09 -8.10 21.87
C LEU A 14 55.96 -7.18 21.42
N THR A 15 56.20 -5.87 21.37
CA THR A 15 55.23 -4.90 20.85
C THR A 15 54.94 -5.14 19.36
N ALA A 16 55.96 -5.46 18.56
CA ALA A 16 55.77 -5.83 17.16
C ALA A 16 54.93 -7.10 17.00
N CYS A 17 55.16 -8.13 17.83
CA CYS A 17 54.35 -9.35 17.84
C CYS A 17 52.90 -9.09 18.26
N LEU A 18 52.66 -8.25 19.26
CA LEU A 18 51.30 -7.89 19.70
C LEU A 18 50.52 -7.17 18.60
N LEU A 19 51.15 -6.18 17.94
CA LEU A 19 50.52 -5.46 16.82
C LEU A 19 50.20 -6.40 15.64
N ALA A 20 51.07 -7.36 15.36
CA ALA A 20 50.81 -8.37 14.33
C ALA A 20 49.57 -9.22 14.68
N LEU A 21 49.48 -9.70 15.93
CA LEU A 21 48.32 -10.47 16.41
C LEU A 21 47.02 -9.65 16.42
N GLU A 22 47.08 -8.37 16.78
CA GLU A 22 45.93 -7.47 16.71
C GLU A 22 45.45 -7.29 15.26
N SER A 23 46.38 -7.13 14.31
CA SER A 23 46.05 -7.01 12.89
C SER A 23 45.40 -8.28 12.31
N GLU A 24 45.86 -9.45 12.72
CA GLU A 24 45.27 -10.74 12.34
C GLU A 24 43.88 -10.93 12.97
N ALA A 25 43.70 -10.52 14.23
CA ALA A 25 42.41 -10.57 14.90
C ALA A 25 41.38 -9.66 14.23
N ASP A 26 41.78 -8.47 13.79
CA ASP A 26 40.90 -7.55 13.06
C ASP A 26 40.61 -8.04 11.64
N ALA A 27 41.59 -8.66 10.96
CA ALA A 27 41.35 -9.32 9.68
C ALA A 27 40.35 -10.48 9.81
N ALA A 28 40.44 -11.27 10.87
CA ALA A 28 39.51 -12.36 11.17
C ALA A 28 38.08 -11.84 11.46
N LYS A 29 37.94 -10.74 12.21
CA LYS A 29 36.64 -10.08 12.42
C LYS A 29 36.06 -9.56 11.11
N ALA A 30 36.88 -8.94 10.26
CA ALA A 30 36.44 -8.45 8.96
C ALA A 30 35.98 -9.58 8.04
N ALA A 31 36.69 -10.72 8.04
CA ALA A 31 36.30 -11.91 7.29
C ALA A 31 34.95 -12.48 7.76
N LYS A 32 34.73 -12.54 9.08
CA LYS A 32 33.44 -12.94 9.66
C LYS A 32 32.29 -12.04 9.19
N GLU A 33 32.49 -10.72 9.21
CA GLU A 33 31.42 -9.80 8.81
C GLU A 33 31.12 -9.88 7.31
N ARG A 34 32.13 -10.13 6.46
CA ARG A 34 31.92 -10.42 5.04
C ARG A 34 31.06 -11.65 4.82
N ILE A 35 31.35 -12.76 5.50
CA ILE A 35 30.57 -14.00 5.40
C ILE A 35 29.13 -13.75 5.86
N LYS A 36 28.96 -13.04 6.98
CA LYS A 36 27.62 -12.66 7.47
C LYS A 36 26.85 -11.82 6.45
N GLN A 37 27.49 -10.82 5.85
CA GLN A 37 26.87 -10.00 4.79
C GLN A 37 26.48 -10.83 3.56
N GLN A 38 27.34 -11.77 3.14
CA GLN A 38 27.03 -12.69 2.03
C GLN A 38 25.82 -13.57 2.34
N LEU A 39 25.74 -14.14 3.55
CA LEU A 39 24.61 -14.95 3.98
C LEU A 39 23.32 -14.14 4.06
N LEU A 40 23.38 -12.91 4.60
CA LEU A 40 22.23 -12.01 4.63
C LEU A 40 21.73 -11.67 3.23
N PHE A 41 22.64 -11.38 2.30
CA PHE A 41 22.30 -11.12 0.90
C PHE A 41 21.67 -12.34 0.24
N SER A 42 22.25 -13.53 0.41
CA SER A 42 21.73 -14.78 -0.15
C SER A 42 20.34 -15.12 0.40
N ASN A 43 20.13 -15.00 1.72
CA ASN A 43 18.84 -15.24 2.35
C ASN A 43 17.77 -14.24 1.88
N SER A 44 18.13 -12.96 1.72
CA SER A 44 17.22 -11.94 1.17
C SER A 44 16.76 -12.29 -0.23
N LEU A 45 17.69 -12.72 -1.10
CA LEU A 45 17.37 -13.14 -2.47
C LEU A 45 16.42 -14.35 -2.47
N LEU A 46 16.69 -15.37 -1.64
CA LEU A 46 15.82 -16.54 -1.51
C LEU A 46 14.40 -16.15 -1.05
N CYS A 47 14.28 -15.29 -0.04
CA CYS A 47 12.98 -14.76 0.40
C CYS A 47 12.24 -14.05 -0.73
N THR A 48 12.92 -13.24 -1.55
CA THR A 48 12.27 -12.55 -2.69
C THR A 48 11.79 -13.52 -3.76
N LEU A 49 12.54 -14.58 -4.05
CA LEU A 49 12.15 -15.59 -5.03
C LEU A 49 10.97 -16.43 -4.53
N GLU A 50 11.00 -16.87 -3.27
CA GLU A 50 9.87 -17.59 -2.65
C GLU A 50 8.60 -16.74 -2.60
N LEU A 51 8.72 -15.43 -2.33
CA LEU A 51 7.58 -14.52 -2.36
C LEU A 51 7.10 -14.21 -3.78
N SER A 52 7.99 -14.25 -4.78
CA SER A 52 7.63 -14.13 -6.19
C SER A 52 6.89 -15.36 -6.68
N GLU A 53 7.28 -16.57 -6.26
CA GLU A 53 6.53 -17.80 -6.56
C GLU A 53 5.19 -17.85 -5.80
N LYS A 54 5.15 -17.26 -4.60
CA LYS A 54 3.92 -17.01 -3.84
C LYS A 54 3.25 -15.69 -4.20
N ALA A 55 3.62 -15.03 -5.30
CA ALA A 55 2.85 -13.93 -5.83
C ALA A 55 1.52 -14.54 -6.25
N CYS A 56 0.57 -14.51 -5.31
CA CYS A 56 -0.75 -15.09 -5.47
C CYS A 56 -1.30 -14.48 -6.75
N ASP A 57 -1.42 -15.31 -7.79
CA ASP A 57 -2.10 -14.92 -9.01
C ASP A 57 -3.42 -14.34 -8.55
N ARG A 58 -3.60 -13.03 -8.79
CA ARG A 58 -4.85 -12.37 -8.43
C ARG A 58 -5.91 -13.04 -9.29
N SER A 59 -6.58 -14.05 -8.72
CA SER A 59 -7.62 -14.82 -9.40
C SER A 59 -8.72 -13.93 -9.93
N ILE A 60 -8.88 -12.75 -9.31
CA ILE A 60 -9.78 -11.70 -9.72
C ILE A 60 -9.02 -10.37 -9.70
N TRP A 61 -8.72 -9.84 -10.88
CA TRP A 61 -8.07 -8.53 -11.03
C TRP A 61 -9.03 -7.36 -10.73
N ALA A 62 -10.34 -7.56 -10.93
CA ALA A 62 -11.38 -6.61 -10.56
C ALA A 62 -12.67 -7.33 -10.13
N PHE A 63 -13.19 -7.01 -8.95
CA PHE A 63 -14.47 -7.53 -8.49
C PHE A 63 -15.62 -6.82 -9.20
N ARG A 64 -16.47 -7.56 -9.93
CA ARG A 64 -17.72 -7.01 -10.46
C ARG A 64 -18.63 -6.62 -9.31
N ARG A 65 -18.90 -5.33 -9.17
CA ARG A 65 -19.86 -4.82 -8.20
C ARG A 65 -21.28 -5.03 -8.72
N ASN A 66 -22.22 -5.22 -7.79
CA ASN A 66 -23.63 -5.26 -8.14
C ASN A 66 -24.11 -3.82 -8.37
N GLU A 67 -24.24 -3.43 -9.64
CA GLU A 67 -24.65 -2.08 -10.04
C GLU A 67 -26.18 -1.94 -10.12
N ARG A 68 -26.92 -3.01 -9.84
CA ARG A 68 -28.38 -3.12 -10.01
C ARG A 68 -29.16 -2.07 -9.23
N TRP A 69 -28.67 -1.62 -8.08
CA TRP A 69 -29.38 -0.57 -7.33
C TRP A 69 -29.26 0.79 -8.04
N PHE A 70 -28.06 1.19 -8.46
CA PHE A 70 -27.88 2.49 -9.11
C PHE A 70 -28.50 2.52 -10.51
N GLU A 71 -28.38 1.44 -11.29
CA GLU A 71 -28.89 1.41 -12.67
C GLU A 71 -30.36 0.98 -12.74
N GLY A 72 -30.79 0.08 -11.86
CA GLY A 72 -32.15 -0.47 -11.88
C GLY A 72 -33.11 0.26 -10.95
N THR A 73 -32.66 0.76 -9.80
CA THR A 73 -33.56 1.34 -8.79
C THR A 73 -33.60 2.86 -8.87
N VAL A 74 -32.46 3.54 -8.97
CA VAL A 74 -32.40 5.02 -8.93
C VAL A 74 -33.23 5.70 -10.04
N PRO A 75 -33.24 5.24 -11.31
CA PRO A 75 -34.05 5.89 -12.34
C PRO A 75 -35.56 5.75 -12.12
N HIS A 76 -35.99 4.69 -11.45
CA HIS A 76 -37.39 4.40 -11.13
C HIS A 76 -37.79 4.89 -9.74
N LEU A 77 -36.86 5.54 -9.03
CA LEU A 77 -37.09 6.05 -7.69
C LEU A 77 -37.89 7.35 -7.79
N GLY A 78 -39.08 7.36 -7.20
CA GLY A 78 -39.90 8.58 -7.12
C GLY A 78 -39.15 9.72 -6.40
N GLU A 79 -39.51 10.96 -6.70
CA GLU A 79 -38.80 12.15 -6.20
C GLU A 79 -38.66 12.19 -4.67
N GLN A 80 -39.70 11.74 -3.95
CA GLN A 80 -39.68 11.70 -2.48
C GLN A 80 -38.64 10.71 -1.96
N ASN A 81 -38.60 9.49 -2.52
CA ASN A 81 -37.64 8.46 -2.12
C ASN A 81 -36.22 8.82 -2.55
N PHE A 82 -36.07 9.50 -3.70
CA PHE A 82 -34.79 10.02 -4.15
C PHE A 82 -34.27 11.09 -3.19
N LYS A 83 -35.13 12.03 -2.80
CA LYS A 83 -34.80 13.05 -1.80
C LYS A 83 -34.48 12.44 -0.45
N GLN A 84 -35.14 11.36 -0.04
CA GLN A 84 -34.79 10.66 1.20
C GLN A 84 -33.41 10.00 1.12
N SER A 85 -33.05 9.45 -0.04
CA SER A 85 -31.79 8.71 -0.23
C SER A 85 -30.56 9.62 -0.40
N PHE A 86 -30.70 10.75 -1.11
CA PHE A 86 -29.58 11.64 -1.45
C PHE A 86 -29.70 13.05 -0.85
N ARG A 87 -30.80 13.36 -0.15
CA ARG A 87 -31.14 14.69 0.41
C ARG A 87 -31.25 15.82 -0.61
N VAL A 88 -31.27 15.49 -1.89
CA VAL A 88 -31.41 16.44 -3.00
C VAL A 88 -32.51 15.99 -3.95
N TYR A 89 -33.08 16.94 -4.70
CA TYR A 89 -34.01 16.62 -5.77
C TYR A 89 -33.26 16.04 -6.98
N PRO A 90 -33.90 15.21 -7.82
CA PRO A 90 -33.28 14.66 -9.03
C PRO A 90 -32.74 15.74 -9.98
N SER A 91 -33.43 16.90 -10.07
CA SER A 91 -32.99 18.05 -10.85
C SER A 91 -31.69 18.65 -10.31
N THR A 92 -31.61 18.87 -9.00
CA THR A 92 -30.40 19.36 -8.31
C THR A 92 -29.26 18.35 -8.44
N PHE A 93 -29.55 17.06 -8.33
CA PHE A 93 -28.55 16.01 -8.54
C PHE A 93 -27.93 16.11 -9.94
N ARG A 94 -28.76 16.21 -10.98
CA ARG A 94 -28.28 16.35 -12.36
C ARG A 94 -27.47 17.63 -12.56
N PHE A 95 -27.88 18.74 -11.94
CA PHE A 95 -27.11 19.99 -11.95
C PHE A 95 -25.73 19.84 -11.31
N ILE A 96 -25.62 19.16 -10.17
CA ILE A 96 -24.34 18.89 -9.50
C ILE A 96 -23.45 18.02 -10.38
N VAL A 97 -24.00 16.95 -10.97
CA VAL A 97 -23.25 16.07 -11.87
C VAL A 97 -22.70 16.85 -13.04
N GLU A 98 -23.50 17.69 -13.68
CA GLU A 98 -23.06 18.46 -14.85
C GLU A 98 -21.99 19.48 -14.48
N SER A 99 -22.15 20.15 -13.33
CA SER A 99 -21.17 21.12 -12.82
C SER A 99 -19.81 20.48 -12.53
N LEU A 100 -19.81 19.21 -12.10
CA LEU A 100 -18.60 18.47 -11.75
C LEU A 100 -18.12 17.53 -12.87
N ARG A 101 -18.80 17.50 -14.02
CA ARG A 101 -18.52 16.53 -15.10
C ARG A 101 -17.08 16.65 -15.59
N SER A 102 -16.61 17.87 -15.82
CA SER A 102 -15.25 18.14 -16.29
C SER A 102 -14.16 17.63 -15.35
N GLU A 103 -14.40 17.65 -14.03
CA GLU A 103 -13.44 17.20 -13.01
C GLU A 103 -13.56 15.70 -12.68
N LEU A 104 -14.76 15.14 -12.88
CA LEU A 104 -15.05 13.75 -12.51
C LEU A 104 -14.89 12.76 -13.65
N GLU A 105 -14.89 13.23 -14.90
CA GLU A 105 -14.69 12.40 -16.08
C GLU A 105 -13.29 11.79 -16.08
N ARG A 106 -13.24 10.47 -16.26
CA ARG A 106 -11.98 9.70 -16.29
C ARG A 106 -11.96 8.87 -17.56
N GLN A 107 -10.79 8.84 -18.19
CA GLN A 107 -10.55 8.03 -19.37
C GLN A 107 -10.70 6.54 -19.03
N CYS A 108 -11.55 5.84 -19.80
CA CYS A 108 -11.63 4.39 -19.75
C CYS A 108 -10.26 3.80 -20.15
N THR A 109 -9.71 2.94 -19.30
CA THR A 109 -8.50 2.18 -19.64
C THR A 109 -8.92 0.81 -20.15
N SER A 110 -8.12 0.20 -21.04
CA SER A 110 -8.38 -1.17 -21.54
C SER A 110 -8.47 -2.20 -20.42
N MET A 111 -7.88 -1.91 -19.27
CA MET A 111 -7.90 -2.79 -18.12
C MET A 111 -9.22 -2.66 -17.33
N ARG A 112 -9.71 -1.44 -17.06
CA ARG A 112 -10.91 -1.21 -16.21
C ARG A 112 -11.81 -0.10 -16.74
N GLU A 113 -13.12 -0.38 -16.71
CA GLU A 113 -14.18 0.61 -16.95
C GLU A 113 -14.23 1.65 -15.83
N THR A 114 -14.30 2.92 -16.22
CA THR A 114 -14.38 4.02 -15.27
C THR A 114 -15.77 4.13 -14.68
N ILE A 115 -15.84 4.47 -13.39
CA ILE A 115 -17.10 4.74 -12.74
C ILE A 115 -17.65 6.05 -13.29
N THR A 116 -18.87 6.02 -13.81
CA THR A 116 -19.54 7.21 -14.35
C THR A 116 -19.63 8.34 -13.32
N PRO A 117 -19.57 9.62 -13.74
CA PRO A 117 -19.61 10.75 -12.83
C PRO A 117 -20.89 10.75 -11.97
N GLU A 118 -22.02 10.33 -12.52
CA GLU A 118 -23.30 10.18 -11.82
C GLU A 118 -23.16 9.22 -10.61
N LYS A 119 -22.54 8.05 -10.82
CA LYS A 119 -22.30 7.06 -9.76
C LYS A 119 -21.38 7.63 -8.67
N ARG A 120 -20.35 8.39 -9.04
CA ARG A 120 -19.41 9.01 -8.08
C ARG A 120 -20.10 10.07 -7.23
N VAL A 121 -20.90 10.96 -7.83
CA VAL A 121 -21.66 11.98 -7.12
C VAL A 121 -22.71 11.33 -6.21
N GLY A 122 -23.42 10.31 -6.70
CA GLY A 122 -24.36 9.54 -5.89
C GLY A 122 -23.71 8.93 -4.65
N ILE A 123 -22.53 8.31 -4.80
CA ILE A 123 -21.78 7.77 -3.66
C ILE A 123 -21.36 8.87 -2.69
N ALA A 124 -20.89 10.02 -3.19
CA ALA A 124 -20.48 11.13 -2.35
C ALA A 124 -21.65 11.69 -1.52
N LEU A 125 -22.79 11.99 -2.15
CA LEU A 125 -23.97 12.51 -1.47
C LEU A 125 -24.53 11.52 -0.45
N TYR A 126 -24.63 10.25 -0.82
CA TYR A 126 -25.09 9.21 0.08
C TYR A 126 -24.15 9.09 1.30
N LYS A 127 -22.83 9.10 1.08
CA LYS A 127 -21.87 9.08 2.18
C LYS A 127 -21.98 10.31 3.06
N LEU A 128 -22.11 11.51 2.49
CA LEU A 128 -22.22 12.73 3.28
C LEU A 128 -23.46 12.73 4.19
N ASP A 129 -24.58 12.19 3.70
CA ASP A 129 -25.79 12.05 4.50
C ASP A 129 -25.62 11.00 5.61
N HIS A 130 -25.09 9.82 5.29
CA HIS A 130 -25.03 8.67 6.20
C HIS A 130 -23.72 8.61 7.02
N LEU A 131 -22.82 9.58 6.89
CA LEU A 131 -21.58 9.64 7.68
C LEU A 131 -21.87 10.01 9.14
N ASN A 132 -22.93 10.78 9.39
CA ASN A 132 -23.31 11.22 10.73
C ASN A 132 -24.22 10.23 11.46
N ASP A 133 -24.95 9.42 10.71
CA ASP A 133 -25.90 8.45 11.24
C ASP A 133 -25.20 7.09 11.25
N GLY A 134 -24.72 6.64 12.41
CA GLY A 134 -24.06 5.33 12.59
C GLY A 134 -24.93 4.09 12.30
N GLN A 135 -26.00 4.23 11.52
CA GLN A 135 -26.93 3.18 11.14
C GLN A 135 -26.65 2.67 9.72
N THR A 136 -26.00 1.52 9.65
CA THR A 136 -25.69 0.76 8.44
C THR A 136 -26.80 -0.24 8.08
N HIS A 137 -28.09 0.10 8.26
CA HIS A 137 -29.13 -0.93 8.25
C HIS A 137 -29.68 -1.36 6.88
N ASP A 138 -29.53 -0.57 5.82
CA ASP A 138 -29.92 -0.99 4.44
C ASP A 138 -28.80 -0.83 3.40
N CYS A 139 -27.59 -0.53 3.87
CA CYS A 139 -26.51 0.01 3.07
C CYS A 139 -25.63 -1.05 2.38
N HIS A 140 -25.85 -2.35 2.61
CA HIS A 140 -24.93 -3.40 2.16
C HIS A 140 -24.79 -3.48 0.64
N ALA A 141 -25.82 -3.18 -0.14
CA ALA A 141 -25.75 -3.18 -1.61
C ALA A 141 -24.98 -1.95 -2.16
N PHE A 142 -25.22 -0.77 -1.60
CA PHE A 142 -24.58 0.46 -2.05
C PHE A 142 -23.15 0.63 -1.51
N LEU A 143 -22.90 0.23 -0.26
CA LEU A 143 -21.56 0.19 0.33
C LEU A 143 -20.69 -0.95 -0.21
N ALA A 144 -21.26 -2.07 -0.66
CA ALA A 144 -20.49 -3.04 -1.46
C ALA A 144 -19.97 -2.40 -2.77
N CYS A 145 -20.75 -1.48 -3.35
CA CYS A 145 -20.33 -0.67 -4.48
C CYS A 145 -19.29 0.40 -4.08
N ALA A 146 -19.43 0.99 -2.88
CA ALA A 146 -18.59 2.08 -2.39
C ALA A 146 -17.42 1.69 -1.47
N LYS A 147 -17.14 0.39 -1.27
CA LYS A 147 -15.96 -0.14 -0.57
C LYS A 147 -14.71 0.13 -1.42
N TRP A 148 -14.32 1.40 -1.41
CA TRP A 148 -13.03 1.91 -1.80
C TRP A 148 -12.13 1.78 -0.56
N ARG A 149 -11.46 0.64 -0.42
CA ARG A 149 -10.27 0.52 0.42
C ARG A 149 -9.19 -0.10 -0.43
N GLY A 150 -8.01 0.52 -0.39
CA GLY A 150 -6.98 0.47 -1.42
C GLY A 150 -6.50 -0.91 -1.83
N ALA A 151 -6.16 -0.98 -3.11
CA ALA A 151 -5.11 -1.79 -3.70
C ALA A 151 -4.56 -1.01 -4.89
#